data_AF-A0A9P9NAX0-F1
#
_entry.id   AF-A0A9P9NAX0-F1
#
_cell.length_a   1.000
_cell.length_b   1.000
_cell.length_c   1.000
_cell.angle_alpha   90.00
_cell.angle_beta   90.00
_cell.angle_gamma   90.00
#
_symmetry.space_group_name_H-M   'P 1'
#
loop_
_entity.id
_entity.type
_entity.pdbx_description
1 polymer ?
#
loop_
_entity_poly.entity_id
_entity_poly.type
_entity_poly.pdbx_seq_one_letter_code
_entity_poly.pdbx_strand_id
1 'polypeptide(L)'
;MSKPMHKWEAARCKMRTDPAAWFRDAPIENRDLDLLNAYPVSFVDYFKGSFLRKVYHMKAREGFKQTEWIVEEDVECKQMIASAGGKLIGFDFPPSDPIDWASMTINVNINAPPGQGFVWGYLSTSPANIRIFKGPDFTCDLHPWDAMILRDCTTNTSGMNDIDRISRRKWDILLMKCCEDFDHPWIVTTVLDAGAFDPLTSHPRINISACGCIFKHYRISDQKDGQSCLS
;
A
#
# COMPACT_ATOMS: atom_id res chain seq x y z
N MET A 1 12.17 -16.20 -31.31
CA MET A 1 12.23 -16.84 -29.97
C MET A 1 11.58 -15.89 -28.98
N SER A 2 10.46 -16.25 -28.36
CA SER A 2 9.85 -15.43 -27.31
C SER A 2 10.75 -15.44 -26.07
N LYS A 3 10.99 -14.29 -25.46
CA LYS A 3 11.70 -14.22 -24.17
C LYS A 3 10.94 -15.08 -23.13
N PRO A 4 11.64 -15.81 -22.25
CA PRO A 4 10.99 -16.52 -21.17
C PRO A 4 10.22 -15.53 -20.30
N MET A 5 8.96 -15.83 -20.04
CA MET A 5 8.07 -15.03 -19.20
C MET A 5 8.49 -15.18 -17.73
N HIS A 6 8.63 -14.07 -17.01
CA HIS A 6 9.00 -14.09 -15.61
C HIS A 6 7.88 -14.68 -14.75
N LYS A 7 8.23 -15.30 -13.61
CA LYS A 7 7.28 -15.95 -12.68
C LYS A 7 6.11 -15.04 -12.28
N TRP A 8 6.39 -13.77 -11.99
CA TRP A 8 5.37 -12.80 -11.61
C TRP A 8 4.47 -12.37 -12.78
N GLU A 9 4.95 -12.40 -14.02
CA GLU A 9 4.13 -12.18 -15.23
C GLU A 9 3.12 -13.32 -15.37
N ALA A 10 3.61 -14.56 -15.20
CA ALA A 10 2.78 -15.75 -15.23
C ALA A 10 1.72 -15.70 -14.13
N ALA A 11 2.12 -15.36 -12.90
CA ALA A 11 1.23 -15.26 -11.76
C ALA A 11 0.17 -14.17 -11.94
N ARG A 12 0.57 -12.96 -12.37
CA ARG A 12 -0.37 -11.88 -12.70
C ARG A 12 -1.34 -12.28 -13.81
N CYS A 13 -0.84 -12.90 -14.88
CA CYS A 13 -1.67 -13.36 -16.00
C CYS A 13 -2.70 -14.39 -15.55
N LYS A 14 -2.29 -15.32 -14.68
CA LYS A 14 -3.16 -16.35 -14.12
C LYS A 14 -4.18 -15.74 -13.15
N MET A 15 -3.79 -14.81 -12.28
CA MET A 15 -4.72 -14.11 -11.38
C MET A 15 -5.76 -13.28 -12.15
N ARG A 16 -5.38 -12.69 -13.29
CA ARG A 16 -6.33 -11.97 -14.16
C ARG A 16 -7.33 -12.90 -14.85
N THR A 17 -6.90 -14.09 -15.27
CA THR A 17 -7.76 -15.04 -16.00
C THR A 17 -8.58 -15.94 -15.08
N ASP A 18 -8.10 -16.14 -13.85
CA ASP A 18 -8.69 -17.04 -12.86
C ASP A 18 -8.48 -16.47 -11.43
N PRO A 19 -9.13 -15.34 -11.10
CA PRO A 19 -8.96 -14.69 -9.80
C PRO A 19 -9.48 -15.56 -8.64
N ALA A 20 -10.46 -16.44 -8.90
CA ALA A 20 -11.03 -17.33 -7.88
C ALA A 20 -9.96 -18.20 -7.19
N ALA A 21 -8.88 -18.56 -7.89
CA ALA A 21 -7.78 -19.33 -7.32
C ALA A 21 -7.05 -18.61 -6.16
N TRP A 22 -7.06 -17.28 -6.11
CA TRP A 22 -6.52 -16.49 -4.99
C TRP A 22 -7.59 -16.08 -3.99
N PHE A 23 -8.73 -15.63 -4.51
CA PHE A 23 -9.79 -15.05 -3.69
C PHE A 23 -10.54 -16.12 -2.90
N ARG A 24 -10.56 -17.38 -3.36
CA ARG A 24 -11.26 -18.49 -2.71
C ARG A 24 -12.71 -18.09 -2.46
N ASP A 25 -13.17 -18.13 -1.21
CA ASP A 25 -14.53 -17.74 -0.81
C ASP A 25 -14.67 -16.23 -0.55
N ALA A 26 -13.59 -15.46 -0.60
CA ALA A 26 -13.66 -14.01 -0.42
C ALA A 26 -14.31 -13.36 -1.65
N PRO A 27 -15.16 -12.33 -1.46
CA PRO A 27 -15.78 -11.63 -2.57
C PRO A 27 -14.72 -10.96 -3.46
N ILE A 28 -14.99 -11.02 -4.77
CA ILE A 28 -14.25 -10.28 -5.79
C ILE A 28 -15.08 -9.03 -6.11
N GLU A 29 -14.54 -7.86 -5.79
CA GLU A 29 -15.24 -6.60 -6.06
C GLU A 29 -14.89 -6.09 -7.46
N ASN A 30 -15.77 -5.29 -8.08
CA ASN A 30 -15.49 -4.70 -9.40
C ASN A 30 -14.17 -3.90 -9.39
N ARG A 31 -13.87 -3.20 -8.29
CA ARG A 31 -12.60 -2.48 -8.09
C ARG A 31 -11.38 -3.40 -8.12
N ASP A 32 -11.51 -4.65 -7.66
CA ASP A 32 -10.45 -5.65 -7.78
C ASP A 32 -10.24 -6.05 -9.24
N LEU A 33 -11.33 -6.29 -9.96
CA LEU A 33 -11.29 -6.64 -11.39
C LEU A 33 -10.71 -5.49 -12.22
N ASP A 34 -11.07 -4.25 -11.92
CA ASP A 34 -10.51 -3.07 -12.57
C ASP A 34 -8.99 -3.01 -12.38
N LEU A 35 -8.51 -3.26 -11.16
CA LEU A 35 -7.07 -3.31 -10.86
C LEU A 35 -6.37 -4.46 -11.59
N LEU A 36 -6.97 -5.66 -11.66
CA LEU A 36 -6.39 -6.80 -12.37
C LEU A 36 -6.29 -6.57 -13.88
N ASN A 37 -7.19 -5.75 -14.44
CA ASN A 37 -7.27 -5.45 -15.87
C ASN A 37 -6.62 -4.11 -16.26
N ALA A 38 -6.13 -3.33 -15.30
CA ALA A 38 -5.57 -2.01 -15.56
C ALA A 38 -4.32 -2.06 -16.46
N TYR A 39 -4.18 -1.02 -17.26
CA TYR A 39 -3.00 -0.76 -18.08
C TYR A 39 -1.89 -0.10 -17.25
N PRO A 40 -0.61 -0.32 -17.61
CA PRO A 40 0.51 0.33 -16.94
C PRO A 40 0.39 1.86 -16.95
N VAL A 41 0.66 2.50 -15.82
CA VAL A 41 0.75 3.97 -15.71
C VAL A 41 2.18 4.43 -16.02
N SER A 42 2.31 5.62 -16.60
CA SER A 42 3.59 6.10 -17.14
C SER A 42 4.64 6.48 -16.08
N PHE A 43 4.22 6.71 -14.83
CA PHE A 43 5.10 7.20 -13.77
C PHE A 43 5.74 6.10 -12.93
N VAL A 44 5.44 4.83 -13.22
CA VAL A 44 5.92 3.67 -12.43
C VAL A 44 6.87 2.85 -13.28
N ASP A 45 8.08 2.64 -12.75
CA ASP A 45 9.01 1.63 -13.23
C ASP A 45 8.65 0.31 -12.54
N TYR A 46 7.92 -0.54 -13.25
CA TYR A 46 7.36 -1.77 -12.71
C TYR A 46 8.44 -2.82 -12.39
N PHE A 47 8.04 -3.84 -11.62
CA PHE A 47 8.88 -5.01 -11.31
C PHE A 47 10.07 -4.67 -10.43
N LYS A 48 11.31 -4.83 -10.91
CA LYS A 48 12.51 -4.56 -10.10
C LYS A 48 12.64 -3.10 -9.68
N GLY A 49 11.97 -2.18 -10.41
CA GLY A 49 11.97 -0.76 -10.08
C GLY A 49 11.10 -0.41 -8.87
N SER A 50 9.99 -1.11 -8.64
CA SER A 50 9.00 -0.69 -7.64
C SER A 50 8.52 -1.87 -6.82
N PHE A 51 8.57 -1.75 -5.50
CA PHE A 51 8.36 -2.85 -4.56
C PHE A 51 7.84 -2.37 -3.21
N LEU A 52 7.22 -3.27 -2.46
CA LEU A 52 6.87 -3.05 -1.06
C LEU A 52 8.15 -2.98 -0.24
N ARG A 53 8.37 -1.87 0.45
CA ARG A 53 9.64 -1.64 1.14
C ARG A 53 9.55 -1.94 2.61
N LYS A 54 8.60 -1.30 3.31
CA LYS A 54 8.58 -1.29 4.78
C LYS A 54 7.22 -0.96 5.36
N VAL A 55 7.08 -1.30 6.63
CA VAL A 55 5.95 -0.95 7.50
C VAL A 55 6.45 0.03 8.55
N TYR A 56 5.82 1.19 8.63
CA TYR A 56 5.95 2.11 9.74
C TYR A 56 4.84 1.86 10.75
N HIS A 57 5.18 1.78 12.03
CA HIS A 57 4.19 1.42 13.05
C HIS A 57 4.51 2.01 14.41
N MET A 58 3.46 2.19 15.20
CA MET A 58 3.52 2.66 16.57
C MET A 58 2.43 1.96 17.36
N LYS A 59 2.82 1.16 18.35
CA LYS A 59 1.89 0.60 19.33
C LYS A 59 1.50 1.68 20.33
N ALA A 60 0.33 1.54 20.96
CA ALA A 60 -0.10 2.45 22.00
C ALA A 60 0.96 2.52 23.11
N ARG A 61 1.35 3.74 23.48
CA ARG A 61 2.37 4.03 24.52
C ARG A 61 3.79 3.59 24.18
N GLU A 62 4.05 3.13 22.97
CA GLU A 62 5.41 2.87 22.47
C GLU A 62 5.88 3.98 21.52
N GLY A 63 7.19 3.99 21.25
CA GLY A 63 7.78 4.85 20.23
C GLY A 63 7.54 4.34 18.81
N PHE A 64 7.73 5.25 17.84
CA PHE A 64 7.70 4.93 16.41
C PHE A 64 8.78 3.91 16.04
N LYS A 65 8.40 2.91 15.24
CA LYS A 65 9.27 1.86 14.72
C LYS A 65 9.08 1.72 13.21
N GLN A 66 10.09 1.14 12.56
CA GLN A 66 10.03 0.73 11.16
C GLN A 66 10.52 -0.71 11.04
N THR A 67 9.83 -1.50 10.21
CA THR A 67 10.22 -2.86 9.86
C THR A 67 10.35 -2.93 8.34
N GLU A 68 11.52 -3.30 7.82
CA GLU A 68 11.69 -3.56 6.39
C GLU A 68 10.96 -4.86 6.04
N TRP A 69 10.22 -4.87 4.94
CA TRP A 69 9.51 -6.05 4.47
C TRP A 69 10.44 -6.82 3.53
N ILE A 70 11.26 -7.68 4.12
CA ILE A 70 12.20 -8.58 3.43
C ILE A 70 11.68 -10.03 3.49
N VAL A 71 12.41 -10.97 2.87
CA VAL A 71 11.99 -12.38 2.78
C VAL A 71 11.85 -13.01 4.18
N GLU A 72 12.81 -12.74 5.05
CA GLU A 72 12.91 -13.28 6.41
C GLU A 72 11.76 -12.78 7.30
N GLU A 73 11.31 -11.55 7.06
CA GLU A 73 10.28 -10.86 7.85
C GLU A 73 8.88 -10.97 7.26
N ASP A 74 8.69 -11.72 6.16
CA ASP A 74 7.43 -11.74 5.41
C ASP A 74 6.25 -12.24 6.25
N VAL A 75 6.48 -13.28 7.07
CA VAL A 75 5.44 -13.85 7.94
C VAL A 75 5.08 -12.86 9.05
N GLU A 76 6.07 -12.28 9.73
CA GLU A 76 5.84 -11.30 10.78
C GLU A 76 5.09 -10.07 10.23
N CYS A 77 5.50 -9.56 9.07
CA CYS A 77 4.83 -8.43 8.44
C CYS A 77 3.37 -8.72 8.07
N LYS A 78 3.07 -9.91 7.51
CA LYS A 78 1.68 -10.33 7.24
C LYS A 78 0.84 -10.35 8.53
N GLN A 79 1.39 -10.90 9.61
CA GLN A 79 0.71 -10.95 10.91
C GLN A 79 0.51 -9.55 11.50
N MET A 80 1.49 -8.66 11.39
CA MET A 80 1.35 -7.26 11.80
C MET A 80 0.20 -6.57 11.05
N ILE A 81 0.17 -6.69 9.72
CA ILE A 81 -0.91 -6.11 8.90
C ILE A 81 -2.27 -6.67 9.31
N ALA A 82 -2.37 -7.98 9.53
CA ALA A 82 -3.60 -8.63 9.97
C ALA A 82 -4.07 -8.10 11.33
N SER A 83 -3.16 -8.00 12.30
CA SER A 83 -3.46 -7.48 13.65
C SER A 83 -3.92 -6.02 13.65
N ALA A 84 -3.56 -5.25 12.62
CA ALA A 84 -3.95 -3.86 12.44
C ALA A 84 -5.19 -3.66 11.54
N GLY A 85 -5.90 -4.74 11.20
CA GLY A 85 -7.17 -4.71 10.47
C GLY A 85 -7.08 -5.04 8.98
N GLY A 86 -5.90 -5.42 8.48
CA GLY A 86 -5.77 -5.97 7.13
C GLY A 86 -6.35 -7.38 7.02
N LYS A 87 -6.72 -7.78 5.81
CA LYS A 87 -7.35 -9.09 5.56
C LYS A 87 -6.34 -10.06 4.98
N LEU A 88 -6.21 -11.23 5.61
CA LEU A 88 -5.47 -12.36 5.07
C LEU A 88 -6.46 -13.41 4.53
N ILE A 89 -6.30 -13.80 3.27
CA ILE A 89 -7.18 -14.74 2.58
C ILE A 89 -6.39 -16.02 2.29
N GLY A 90 -6.86 -17.14 2.84
CA GLY A 90 -6.26 -18.47 2.66
C GLY A 90 -4.99 -18.73 3.47
N PHE A 91 -4.62 -17.84 4.40
CA PHE A 91 -3.52 -18.09 5.34
C PHE A 91 -4.05 -18.65 6.66
N ASP A 92 -3.45 -19.74 7.12
CA ASP A 92 -3.76 -20.36 8.41
C ASP A 92 -2.69 -19.97 9.44
N PHE A 93 -2.69 -18.69 9.84
CA PHE A 93 -1.83 -18.24 10.93
C PHE A 93 -2.49 -18.51 12.28
N PRO A 94 -1.71 -18.87 13.31
CA PRO A 94 -2.24 -18.94 14.66
C PRO A 94 -2.79 -17.57 15.07
N PRO A 95 -3.85 -17.54 15.88
CA PRO A 95 -4.34 -16.29 16.44
C PRO A 95 -3.20 -15.60 17.19
N SER A 96 -3.02 -14.31 16.92
CA SER A 96 -2.08 -13.46 17.65
C SER A 96 -2.82 -12.68 18.73
N ASP A 97 -2.11 -12.31 19.79
CA ASP A 97 -2.66 -11.47 20.83
C ASP A 97 -3.13 -10.12 20.24
N PRO A 98 -4.24 -9.55 20.72
CA PRO A 98 -4.67 -8.23 20.29
C PRO A 98 -3.59 -7.19 20.52
N ILE A 99 -3.19 -6.47 19.47
CA ILE A 99 -2.24 -5.37 19.55
C ILE A 99 -3.01 -4.06 19.42
N ASP A 100 -2.85 -3.18 20.41
CA ASP A 100 -3.37 -1.81 20.36
C ASP A 100 -2.43 -0.95 19.52
N TRP A 101 -2.75 -0.79 18.23
CA TRP A 101 -1.99 0.03 17.30
C TRP A 101 -2.44 1.49 17.38
N ALA A 102 -1.52 2.40 17.68
CA ALA A 102 -1.76 3.83 17.61
C ALA A 102 -1.70 4.34 16.15
N SER A 103 -0.77 3.81 15.36
CA SER A 103 -0.71 4.04 13.91
C SER A 103 0.06 2.94 13.19
N MET A 104 -0.30 2.69 11.94
CA MET A 104 0.46 1.84 11.03
C MET A 104 0.29 2.34 9.59
N THR A 105 1.39 2.35 8.84
CA THR A 105 1.43 2.81 7.44
C THR A 105 2.37 1.91 6.65
N ILE A 106 1.90 1.50 5.47
CA ILE A 106 2.63 0.60 4.59
C ILE A 106 3.17 1.41 3.43
N ASN A 107 4.47 1.32 3.17
CA ASN A 107 5.13 2.08 2.11
C ASN A 107 5.54 1.17 0.94
N VAL A 108 5.02 1.51 -0.24
CA VAL A 108 5.45 0.95 -1.52
C VAL A 108 6.40 1.94 -2.18
N ASN A 109 7.64 1.51 -2.42
CA ASN A 109 8.61 2.26 -3.21
C ASN A 109 8.18 2.27 -4.68
N ILE A 110 8.08 3.47 -5.24
CA ILE A 110 7.82 3.71 -6.65
C ILE A 110 9.04 4.40 -7.25
N ASN A 111 9.76 3.71 -8.12
CA ASN A 111 10.76 4.35 -8.97
C ASN A 111 10.07 4.89 -10.22
N ALA A 112 10.53 6.03 -10.68
CA ALA A 112 10.01 6.64 -11.90
C ALA A 112 10.91 6.33 -13.10
N PRO A 113 10.34 6.07 -14.28
CA PRO A 113 11.10 6.10 -15.51
C PRO A 113 11.74 7.48 -15.75
N PRO A 114 12.77 7.59 -16.61
CA PRO A 114 13.35 8.88 -16.97
C PRO A 114 12.29 9.88 -17.46
N GLY A 115 12.43 11.14 -17.06
CA GLY A 115 11.57 12.25 -17.52
C GLY A 115 10.23 12.42 -16.79
N GLN A 116 9.98 11.68 -15.70
CA GLN A 116 8.71 11.80 -14.95
C GLN A 116 8.65 12.96 -13.95
N GLY A 117 9.77 13.65 -13.71
CA GLY A 117 9.85 14.77 -12.75
C GLY A 117 10.23 14.36 -11.31
N PHE A 118 10.38 13.08 -11.05
CA PHE A 118 10.91 12.53 -9.80
C PHE A 118 11.74 11.28 -10.11
N VAL A 119 12.61 10.85 -9.19
CA VAL A 119 13.42 9.62 -9.35
C VAL A 119 12.77 8.46 -8.62
N TRP A 120 12.32 8.71 -7.39
CA TRP A 120 11.63 7.74 -6.55
C TRP A 120 10.71 8.44 -5.56
N GLY A 121 9.72 7.71 -5.05
CA GLY A 121 8.82 8.17 -4.00
C GLY A 121 8.08 7.00 -3.36
N TYR A 122 7.20 7.31 -2.41
CA TYR A 122 6.33 6.30 -1.81
C TYR A 122 4.87 6.57 -2.09
N LEU A 123 4.17 5.48 -2.41
CA LEU A 123 2.74 5.37 -2.24
C LEU A 123 2.46 4.61 -0.94
N SER A 124 1.47 5.06 -0.18
CA SER A 124 1.23 4.51 1.16
C SER A 124 -0.23 4.44 1.54
N THR A 125 -0.58 3.43 2.32
CA THR A 125 -1.94 3.20 2.80
C THR A 125 -1.93 2.65 4.24
N SER A 126 -3.13 2.51 4.80
CA SER A 126 -3.36 1.90 6.12
C SER A 126 -3.68 0.41 5.99
N PRO A 127 -3.41 -0.41 7.03
CA PRO A 127 -3.67 -1.85 6.98
C PRO A 127 -5.12 -2.22 6.63
N ALA A 128 -6.10 -1.42 7.07
CA ALA A 128 -7.52 -1.66 6.78
C ALA A 128 -7.86 -1.67 5.28
N ASN A 129 -7.00 -1.07 4.44
CA ASN A 129 -7.14 -1.03 2.99
C ASN A 129 -6.39 -2.16 2.28
N ILE A 130 -5.81 -3.12 3.02
CA ILE A 130 -4.95 -4.16 2.49
C ILE A 130 -5.63 -5.52 2.54
N ARG A 131 -5.49 -6.26 1.44
CA ARG A 131 -5.83 -7.68 1.33
C ARG A 131 -4.61 -8.44 0.85
N ILE A 132 -4.21 -9.47 1.59
CA ILE A 132 -3.12 -10.37 1.23
C ILE A 132 -3.72 -11.76 0.96
N PHE A 133 -3.38 -12.33 -0.18
CA PHE A 133 -3.92 -13.60 -0.66
C PHE A 133 -2.79 -14.62 -0.72
N LYS A 134 -3.01 -15.77 -0.07
CA LYS A 134 -2.14 -16.93 -0.25
C LYS A 134 -2.25 -17.39 -1.69
N GLY A 135 -1.13 -17.73 -2.32
CA GLY A 135 -1.11 -18.32 -3.65
C GLY A 135 -1.98 -19.59 -3.74
N PRO A 136 -2.37 -20.01 -4.95
CA PRO A 136 -3.13 -21.24 -5.15
C PRO A 136 -2.35 -22.49 -4.71
N ASP A 137 -3.05 -23.54 -4.30
CA ASP A 137 -2.46 -24.77 -3.75
C ASP A 137 -1.62 -25.56 -4.76
N PHE A 138 -1.77 -25.31 -6.06
CA PHE A 138 -0.93 -25.91 -7.10
C PHE A 138 0.46 -25.25 -7.19
N THR A 139 0.69 -24.14 -6.49
CA THR A 139 1.97 -23.45 -6.47
C THR A 139 2.87 -24.04 -5.39
N CYS A 140 4.19 -23.96 -5.60
CA CYS A 140 5.16 -24.51 -4.67
C CYS A 140 5.14 -23.75 -3.33
N ASP A 141 5.08 -24.47 -2.21
CA ASP A 141 5.04 -23.89 -0.85
C ASP A 141 6.27 -23.02 -0.51
N LEU A 142 7.44 -23.38 -1.06
CA LEU A 142 8.67 -22.59 -0.89
C LEU A 142 8.66 -21.32 -1.73
N HIS A 143 7.84 -21.30 -2.78
CA HIS A 143 7.89 -20.32 -3.85
C HIS A 143 6.48 -19.83 -4.23
N PRO A 144 5.63 -19.47 -3.24
CA PRO A 144 4.21 -19.28 -3.48
C PRO A 144 3.95 -18.07 -4.36
N TRP A 145 2.85 -18.11 -5.11
CA TRP A 145 2.38 -16.97 -5.89
C TRP A 145 1.45 -16.10 -5.05
N ASP A 146 1.90 -15.70 -3.86
CA ASP A 146 1.09 -14.81 -3.02
C ASP A 146 0.86 -13.46 -3.72
N ALA A 147 -0.31 -12.87 -3.48
CA ALA A 147 -0.70 -11.58 -4.05
C ALA A 147 -1.12 -10.62 -2.94
N MET A 148 -0.94 -9.32 -3.16
CA MET A 148 -1.40 -8.29 -2.23
C MET A 148 -2.04 -7.13 -2.99
N ILE A 149 -3.22 -6.72 -2.55
CA ILE A 149 -3.92 -5.54 -3.04
C ILE A 149 -3.87 -4.48 -1.95
N LEU A 150 -3.35 -3.30 -2.29
CA LEU A 150 -3.35 -2.12 -1.44
C LEU A 150 -4.27 -1.09 -2.07
N ARG A 151 -5.29 -0.66 -1.33
CA ARG A 151 -6.23 0.35 -1.80
C ARG A 151 -5.92 1.72 -1.26
N ASP A 152 -6.40 2.74 -1.98
CA ASP A 152 -6.39 4.13 -1.53
C ASP A 152 -4.99 4.63 -1.14
N CYS A 153 -3.95 4.20 -1.87
CA CYS A 153 -2.58 4.63 -1.61
C CYS A 153 -2.40 6.09 -2.02
N THR A 154 -1.68 6.84 -1.20
CA THR A 154 -1.39 8.27 -1.41
C THR A 154 0.10 8.55 -1.32
N THR A 155 0.55 9.64 -1.93
CA THR A 155 1.95 10.03 -1.89
C THR A 155 2.32 10.59 -0.52
N ASN A 156 3.51 10.27 0.00
CA ASN A 156 3.98 10.82 1.28
C ASN A 156 5.45 11.31 1.26
N THR A 157 6.06 11.42 0.07
CA THR A 157 7.43 11.91 -0.13
C THR A 157 7.44 13.15 -1.00
N SER A 158 8.26 14.15 -0.65
CA SER A 158 8.31 15.48 -1.30
C SER A 158 8.40 15.40 -2.83
N GLY A 159 9.35 14.65 -3.40
CA GLY A 159 9.53 14.62 -4.86
C GLY A 159 8.32 14.09 -5.66
N MET A 160 7.59 13.12 -5.10
CA MET A 160 6.36 12.60 -5.72
C MET A 160 5.14 13.47 -5.39
N ASN A 161 5.14 14.15 -4.24
CA ASN A 161 4.11 15.09 -3.82
C ASN A 161 4.05 16.33 -4.73
N ASP A 162 5.20 16.75 -5.28
CA ASP A 162 5.31 17.92 -6.16
C ASP A 162 4.69 17.69 -7.55
N ILE A 163 4.26 16.46 -7.85
CA ILE A 163 3.65 16.10 -9.13
C ILE A 163 2.14 16.01 -8.97
N ASP A 164 1.44 17.11 -9.28
CA ASP A 164 -0.01 17.27 -9.09
C ASP A 164 -0.86 16.12 -9.66
N ARG A 165 -0.52 15.62 -10.86
CA ARG A 165 -1.25 14.51 -11.49
C ARG A 165 -1.12 13.18 -10.73
N ILE A 166 -0.16 13.07 -9.81
CA ILE A 166 0.08 11.89 -8.96
C ILE A 166 -0.44 12.16 -7.55
N SER A 167 -0.05 13.28 -6.94
CA SER A 167 -0.30 13.57 -5.52
C SER A 167 -1.75 13.93 -5.20
N ARG A 168 -2.52 14.40 -6.19
CA ARG A 168 -3.97 14.67 -6.04
C ARG A 168 -4.85 13.45 -6.32
N ARG A 169 -4.25 12.26 -6.43
CA ARG A 169 -4.95 11.01 -6.76
C ARG A 169 -4.72 9.97 -5.68
N LYS A 170 -5.67 9.04 -5.59
CA LYS A 170 -5.50 7.79 -4.85
C LYS A 170 -5.12 6.69 -5.83
N TRP A 171 -4.31 5.74 -5.38
CA TRP A 171 -3.78 4.68 -6.22
C TRP A 171 -4.06 3.32 -5.59
N ASP A 172 -4.61 2.40 -6.37
CA ASP A 172 -4.66 1.00 -5.99
C ASP A 172 -3.46 0.27 -6.59
N ILE A 173 -2.87 -0.65 -5.82
CA ILE A 173 -1.63 -1.32 -6.19
C ILE A 173 -1.83 -2.83 -6.06
N LEU A 174 -1.46 -3.57 -7.11
CA LEU A 174 -1.31 -5.01 -7.07
C LEU A 174 0.17 -5.36 -6.96
N LEU A 175 0.51 -6.06 -5.88
CA LEU A 175 1.83 -6.66 -5.66
C LEU A 175 1.77 -8.17 -5.83
N MET A 176 2.84 -8.74 -6.37
CA MET A 176 3.04 -10.19 -6.44
C MET A 176 4.33 -10.58 -5.72
N LYS A 177 4.29 -11.68 -4.96
CA LYS A 177 5.46 -12.19 -4.25
C LYS A 177 6.41 -12.93 -5.21
N CYS A 178 7.66 -12.48 -5.29
CA CYS A 178 8.80 -13.13 -5.93
C CYS A 178 9.76 -13.60 -4.84
N CYS A 179 10.02 -14.90 -4.74
CA CYS A 179 10.69 -15.47 -3.57
C CYS A 179 12.19 -15.71 -3.73
N GLU A 180 12.82 -15.42 -4.88
CA GLU A 180 14.14 -16.03 -5.15
C GLU A 180 15.26 -15.05 -5.57
N ASP A 181 14.95 -13.83 -6.06
CA ASP A 181 15.97 -12.96 -6.67
C ASP A 181 16.07 -11.56 -6.04
N PHE A 182 15.40 -11.30 -4.90
CA PHE A 182 15.21 -9.95 -4.38
C PHE A 182 15.25 -9.86 -2.86
N ASP A 183 15.90 -8.82 -2.35
CA ASP A 183 15.86 -8.44 -0.93
C ASP A 183 14.42 -8.11 -0.49
N HIS A 184 13.61 -7.54 -1.39
CA HIS A 184 12.21 -7.22 -1.17
C HIS A 184 11.30 -8.17 -1.96
N PRO A 185 10.52 -9.05 -1.29
CA PRO A 185 9.82 -10.13 -1.98
C PRO A 185 8.59 -9.65 -2.76
N TRP A 186 8.07 -8.46 -2.52
CA TRP A 186 6.80 -8.01 -3.10
C TRP A 186 7.00 -6.92 -4.14
N ILE A 187 6.82 -7.26 -5.41
CA ILE A 187 7.02 -6.31 -6.52
C ILE A 187 5.70 -5.70 -6.98
N VAL A 188 5.74 -4.46 -7.45
CA VAL A 188 4.61 -3.78 -8.09
C VAL A 188 4.40 -4.32 -9.48
N THR A 189 3.18 -4.81 -9.74
CA THR A 189 2.81 -5.40 -11.03
C THR A 189 1.67 -4.67 -11.73
N THR A 190 0.79 -4.01 -10.97
CA THR A 190 -0.23 -3.12 -11.52
C THR A 190 -0.48 -1.95 -10.58
N VAL A 191 -0.78 -0.79 -11.16
CA VAL A 191 -1.22 0.42 -10.44
C VAL A 191 -2.44 0.97 -11.17
N LEU A 192 -3.49 1.32 -10.43
CA LEU A 192 -4.74 1.87 -10.95
C LEU A 192 -5.02 3.22 -10.28
N ASP A 193 -5.44 4.21 -11.05
CA ASP A 193 -5.98 5.46 -10.52
C ASP A 193 -7.37 5.20 -9.90
N ALA A 194 -7.46 5.31 -8.58
CA ALA A 194 -8.66 5.02 -7.80
C ALA A 194 -9.55 6.25 -7.58
N GLY A 195 -9.21 7.40 -8.18
CA GLY A 195 -9.96 8.63 -8.06
C GLY A 195 -9.19 9.77 -7.41
N ALA A 196 -9.91 10.87 -7.15
CA ALA A 196 -9.33 12.03 -6.52
C ALA A 196 -8.96 11.74 -5.06
N PHE A 197 -7.81 12.26 -4.63
CA PHE A 197 -7.48 12.39 -3.22
C PHE A 197 -8.20 13.61 -2.66
N ASP A 198 -9.01 13.38 -1.63
CA ASP A 198 -9.64 14.45 -0.86
C ASP A 198 -9.05 14.44 0.57
N PRO A 199 -8.27 15.47 0.93
CA PRO A 199 -7.68 15.59 2.26
C PRO A 199 -8.73 15.56 3.38
N LEU A 200 -9.92 16.12 3.15
CA LEU A 200 -10.95 16.30 4.17
C LEU A 200 -11.60 14.98 4.61
N THR A 201 -11.64 13.99 3.73
CA THR A 201 -12.18 12.64 4.00
C THR A 201 -11.08 11.63 4.37
N SER A 202 -9.81 11.99 4.19
CA SER A 202 -8.66 11.09 4.32
C SER A 202 -8.05 10.99 5.71
N HIS A 203 -8.53 11.76 6.69
CA HIS A 203 -8.14 11.59 8.08
C HIS A 203 -8.95 10.45 8.71
N PRO A 204 -8.39 9.23 8.89
CA PRO A 204 -8.90 8.37 9.95
C PRO A 204 -8.83 9.21 11.23
N ARG A 205 -9.90 9.19 12.03
CA ARG A 205 -9.90 9.82 13.36
C ARG A 205 -8.72 9.24 14.13
N ILE A 206 -7.57 9.92 14.09
CA ILE A 206 -6.46 9.64 14.97
C ILE A 206 -7.07 9.84 16.35
N ASN A 207 -7.11 8.77 17.14
CA ASN A 207 -7.56 8.89 18.51
C ASN A 207 -6.49 9.69 19.26
N ILE A 208 -6.61 11.01 19.20
CA ILE A 208 -5.67 11.96 19.80
C ILE A 208 -5.60 11.79 21.31
N SER A 209 -6.56 11.08 21.93
CA SER A 209 -6.48 10.73 23.35
C SER A 209 -5.43 9.64 23.65
N ALA A 210 -4.99 8.88 22.65
CA ALA A 210 -3.94 7.87 22.79
C ALA A 210 -2.54 8.43 22.47
N CYS A 211 -2.46 9.61 21.84
CA CYS A 211 -1.21 10.30 21.57
C CYS A 211 -1.00 11.36 22.67
N GLY A 212 -0.07 11.12 23.61
CA GLY A 212 0.32 12.09 24.65
C GLY A 212 1.01 13.36 24.12
N CYS A 213 0.80 13.73 22.86
CA CYS A 213 1.46 14.83 22.17
C CYS A 213 0.46 15.98 21.94
N ILE A 214 0.65 17.07 22.67
CA ILE A 214 -0.02 18.36 22.45
C ILE A 214 0.53 18.96 21.14
N PHE A 215 -0.11 18.69 20.00
CA PHE A 215 0.13 19.50 18.81
C PHE A 215 -0.80 20.71 18.85
N LYS A 216 -0.22 21.89 19.12
CA LYS A 216 -0.90 23.19 18.97
C LYS A 216 -1.43 23.30 17.55
N HIS A 217 -2.76 23.29 17.39
CA HIS A 217 -3.41 23.64 16.13
C HIS A 217 -2.98 25.05 15.71
N TYR A 218 -2.35 25.17 14.55
CA TYR A 218 -2.39 26.41 13.79
C TYR A 218 -3.83 26.62 13.33
N ARG A 219 -4.53 27.56 13.97
CA ARG A 219 -5.77 28.12 13.42
C ARG A 219 -5.43 28.83 12.11
N ILE A 220 -6.04 28.39 11.03
CA ILE A 220 -6.30 29.22 9.86
C ILE A 220 -7.27 30.31 10.34
N SER A 221 -6.79 31.54 10.48
CA SER A 221 -7.64 32.71 10.72
C SER A 221 -8.03 33.30 9.37
N ASP A 222 -9.25 33.00 8.95
CA ASP A 222 -10.02 33.86 8.06
C ASP A 222 -10.45 35.15 8.78
N GLN A 223 -10.81 36.15 7.97
CA GLN A 223 -11.39 37.46 8.29
C GLN A 223 -10.41 38.62 8.57
N LYS A 224 -10.11 39.37 7.50
CA LYS A 224 -9.97 40.83 7.57
C LYS A 224 -11.07 41.46 6.71
N ASP A 225 -12.27 41.53 7.27
CA ASP A 225 -13.22 42.61 6.99
C ASP A 225 -13.28 43.48 8.24
N GLY A 226 -13.04 44.78 8.11
CA GLY A 226 -13.01 45.69 9.24
C GLY A 226 -12.38 47.04 8.92
N GLN A 227 -12.90 47.69 7.88
CA GLN A 227 -12.73 49.13 7.67
C GLN A 227 -13.72 49.88 8.60
N SER A 228 -13.30 51.06 9.06
CA SER A 228 -14.07 52.14 9.71
C SER A 228 -13.96 52.32 11.25
N CYS A 229 -13.26 53.40 11.59
CA CYS A 229 -13.74 54.58 12.31
C CYS A 229 -13.73 54.68 13.86
N LEU A 230 -13.18 55.83 14.29
CA LEU A 230 -13.23 56.53 15.59
C LEU A 230 -12.21 55.98 16.61
N SER A 231 -11.22 56.75 17.10
CA SER A 231 -11.16 58.20 17.43
C SER A 231 -9.75 58.74 17.19
#